data_AF-A0A832F0Z6-F1
#
_entry.id   AF-A0A832F0Z6-F1
#
_cell.length_a   1.000
_cell.length_b   1.000
_cell.length_c   1.000
_cell.angle_alpha   90.00
_cell.angle_beta   90.00
_cell.angle_gamma   90.00
#
_symmetry.space_group_name_H-M   'P 1'
#
loop_
_entity.id
_entity.type
_entity.pdbx_description
1 polymer ?
#
loop_
_entity_poly.entity_id
_entity_poly.type
_entity_poly.pdbx_seq_one_letter_code
_entity_poly.pdbx_strand_id
1 'polypeptide(L)'
;MWALHAGFIAEEVVPTVPAPVVAEAWRGGSRQASLARMLAGCDVEAMTAEQARQVGVLAGRADHDDVVDAAVVEGAARRNDEVIVTSNETHIRKLLDATGKRIRIEAV
;
A
#
# COMPACT_ATOMS: atom_id res chain seq x y z
N MET A 1 -2.75 3.67 -12.62
CA MET A 1 -2.82 2.40 -11.87
C MET A 1 -2.73 1.16 -12.77
N TRP A 2 -3.68 0.89 -13.68
CA TRP A 2 -3.65 -0.30 -14.55
C TRP A 2 -2.40 -0.45 -15.44
N ALA A 3 -1.93 0.63 -16.04
CA ALA A 3 -0.72 0.60 -16.88
C ALA A 3 0.53 0.19 -16.08
N LEU A 4 0.68 0.71 -14.86
CA LEU A 4 1.80 0.32 -13.97
C LEU A 4 1.67 -1.13 -13.51
N HIS A 5 0.46 -1.58 -13.14
CA HIS A 5 0.23 -2.98 -12.79
C HIS A 5 0.59 -3.93 -13.95
N ALA A 6 0.14 -3.63 -15.17
CA ALA A 6 0.50 -4.39 -16.35
C ALA A 6 2.00 -4.34 -16.65
N GLY A 7 2.64 -3.18 -16.46
CA GLY A 7 4.08 -3.01 -16.60
C GLY A 7 4.87 -3.86 -15.60
N PHE A 8 4.52 -3.85 -14.31
CA PHE A 8 5.17 -4.70 -13.31
C PHE A 8 5.04 -6.19 -13.64
N ILE A 9 3.84 -6.64 -14.01
CA ILE A 9 3.64 -8.04 -14.41
C ILE A 9 4.46 -8.40 -15.66
N ALA A 10 4.56 -7.50 -16.64
CA ALA A 10 5.37 -7.71 -17.82
C ALA A 10 6.88 -7.82 -17.52
N GLU A 11 7.34 -7.14 -16.47
CA GLU A 11 8.71 -7.23 -15.93
C GLU A 11 8.86 -8.35 -14.88
N GLU A 12 7.88 -9.26 -14.78
CA GLU A 12 7.85 -10.37 -13.82
C GLU A 12 7.92 -9.93 -12.34
N VAL A 13 7.54 -8.68 -12.05
CA VAL A 13 7.41 -8.13 -10.71
C VAL A 13 5.97 -8.31 -10.24
N VAL A 14 5.78 -9.04 -9.14
CA VAL A 14 4.47 -9.23 -8.49
C VAL A 14 4.27 -8.12 -7.47
N PRO A 15 3.32 -7.18 -7.65
CA PRO A 15 3.08 -6.13 -6.67
C PRO A 15 2.51 -6.69 -5.36
N THR A 16 2.97 -6.19 -4.22
CA THR A 16 2.40 -6.53 -2.92
C THR A 16 1.27 -5.57 -2.56
N VAL A 17 0.14 -6.10 -2.09
CA VAL A 17 -1.02 -5.35 -1.60
C VAL A 17 -1.35 -5.77 -0.17
N PRO A 18 -1.24 -4.89 0.84
CA PRO A 18 -1.65 -5.22 2.20
C PRO A 18 -3.15 -5.57 2.29
N ALA A 19 -3.50 -6.56 3.10
CA ALA A 19 -4.91 -6.96 3.31
C ALA A 19 -5.85 -5.79 3.70
N PRO A 20 -5.44 -4.78 4.50
CA PRO A 20 -6.26 -3.58 4.75
C PRO A 20 -6.65 -2.80 3.48
N VAL A 21 -5.77 -2.77 2.46
CA VAL A 21 -6.06 -2.12 1.16
C VAL A 21 -7.15 -2.89 0.42
N VAL A 22 -7.12 -4.23 0.48
CA VAL A 22 -8.18 -5.06 -0.10
C VAL A 22 -9.53 -4.75 0.57
N ALA A 23 -9.55 -4.66 1.90
CA ALA A 23 -10.76 -4.33 2.66
C ALA A 23 -11.31 -2.95 2.30
N GLU A 24 -10.46 -1.92 2.23
CA GLU A 24 -10.88 -0.58 1.82
C GLU A 24 -11.43 -0.57 0.40
N ALA A 25 -10.74 -1.21 -0.52
CA ALA A 25 -11.12 -1.20 -1.91
C ALA A 25 -12.45 -1.96 -2.14
N TRP A 26 -12.76 -2.96 -1.31
CA TRP A 26 -14.05 -3.66 -1.33
C TRP A 26 -15.25 -2.83 -0.84
N ARG A 27 -15.01 -1.78 -0.04
CA ARG A 27 -16.05 -0.83 0.43
C ARG A 27 -16.77 -0.13 -0.73
N GLY A 28 -16.10 0.00 -1.88
CA GLY A 28 -16.56 0.79 -3.04
C GLY A 28 -17.60 0.16 -3.96
N GLY A 29 -18.13 -1.03 -3.65
CA GLY A 29 -19.26 -1.63 -4.38
C GLY A 29 -18.97 -1.97 -5.86
N SER A 30 -19.64 -1.31 -6.81
CA SER A 30 -19.74 -1.71 -8.23
C SER A 30 -18.42 -1.85 -9.01
N ARG A 31 -17.28 -1.42 -8.46
CA ARG A 31 -15.94 -1.57 -9.05
C ARG A 31 -15.22 -2.86 -8.66
N GLN A 32 -15.83 -3.70 -7.81
CA GLN A 32 -15.23 -4.94 -7.29
C GLN A 32 -14.71 -5.89 -8.38
N ALA A 33 -15.37 -6.02 -9.53
CA ALA A 33 -14.87 -6.89 -10.62
C ALA A 33 -13.55 -6.38 -11.24
N SER A 34 -13.41 -5.06 -11.40
CA SER A 34 -12.17 -4.45 -11.91
C SER A 34 -11.05 -4.61 -10.89
N LEU A 35 -11.36 -4.33 -9.62
CA LEU A 35 -10.43 -4.46 -8.51
C LEU A 35 -9.98 -5.91 -8.29
N ALA A 36 -10.89 -6.89 -8.38
CA ALA A 36 -10.57 -8.31 -8.27
C ALA A 36 -9.54 -8.74 -9.34
N ARG A 37 -9.68 -8.24 -10.58
CA ARG A 37 -8.70 -8.52 -11.64
C ARG A 37 -7.34 -7.88 -11.39
N MET A 38 -7.31 -6.70 -10.78
CA MET A 38 -6.06 -6.07 -10.37
C MET A 38 -5.41 -6.88 -9.25
N LEU A 39 -6.16 -7.30 -8.24
CA LEU A 39 -5.61 -8.08 -7.12
C LEU A 39 -5.16 -9.49 -7.53
N ALA A 40 -5.74 -10.09 -8.59
CA ALA A 40 -5.32 -11.39 -9.08
C ALA A 40 -3.87 -11.43 -9.59
N GLY A 41 -3.29 -10.27 -9.93
CA GLY A 41 -1.89 -10.11 -10.31
C GLY A 41 -0.96 -9.69 -9.17
N CYS A 42 -1.48 -9.62 -7.93
CA CYS A 42 -0.75 -9.14 -6.76
C CYS A 42 -0.56 -10.25 -5.72
N ASP A 43 0.46 -10.10 -4.89
CA ASP A 43 0.57 -10.84 -3.64
C ASP A 43 -0.16 -10.07 -2.53
N VAL A 44 -1.14 -10.71 -1.88
CA VAL A 44 -1.89 -10.07 -0.79
C VAL A 44 -1.21 -10.37 0.54
N GLU A 45 -0.56 -9.37 1.12
CA GLU A 45 0.14 -9.53 2.40
C GLU A 45 -0.87 -9.53 3.56
N ALA A 46 -0.88 -10.60 4.33
CA ALA A 46 -1.64 -10.68 5.57
C ALA A 46 -1.07 -9.74 6.64
N MET A 47 -1.95 -9.12 7.43
CA MET A 47 -1.55 -8.28 8.56
C MET A 47 -1.70 -9.05 9.88
N THR A 48 -0.58 -9.28 10.57
CA THR A 48 -0.55 -9.87 11.91
C THR A 48 -0.91 -8.85 12.98
N ALA A 49 -1.23 -9.32 14.19
CA ALA A 49 -1.46 -8.43 15.33
C ALA A 49 -0.23 -7.59 15.71
N GLU A 50 0.98 -8.07 15.43
CA GLU A 50 2.20 -7.31 15.64
C GLU A 50 2.35 -6.19 14.62
N GLN A 51 2.16 -6.49 13.33
CA GLN A 51 2.17 -5.49 12.26
C GLN A 51 1.10 -4.43 12.49
N ALA A 52 -0.11 -4.82 12.92
CA ALA A 52 -1.17 -3.87 13.26
C ALA A 52 -0.75 -2.86 14.36
N ARG A 53 0.02 -3.30 15.36
CA ARG A 53 0.59 -2.38 16.37
C ARG A 53 1.63 -1.43 15.76
N GLN A 54 2.49 -1.92 14.87
CA GLN A 54 3.49 -1.07 14.20
C GLN A 54 2.83 -0.04 13.27
N VAL A 55 1.77 -0.43 12.56
CA VAL A 55 0.93 0.47 11.76
C VAL A 55 0.34 1.58 12.64
N GLY A 56 -0.24 1.22 13.79
CA GLY A 56 -0.76 2.21 14.74
C GLY A 56 0.30 3.15 15.31
N VAL A 57 1.49 2.65 15.62
CA VAL A 57 2.64 3.47 16.06
C VAL A 57 3.07 4.44 14.96
N LEU A 58 3.17 3.97 13.72
CA LEU A 58 3.52 4.82 12.58
C LEU A 58 2.46 5.91 12.35
N ALA A 59 1.18 5.54 12.33
CA ALA A 59 0.06 6.47 12.21
C ALA A 59 0.10 7.55 13.29
N GLY A 60 0.31 7.18 14.56
CA GLY A 60 0.42 8.13 15.66
C GLY A 60 1.66 9.03 15.58
N ARG A 61 2.81 8.51 15.11
CA ARG A 61 4.01 9.33 14.88
C ARG A 61 3.84 10.33 13.74
N ALA A 62 3.12 9.93 12.70
CA ALA A 62 2.85 10.75 11.53
C ALA A 62 1.68 11.71 11.74
N ASP A 63 0.91 11.60 12.83
CA ASP A 63 -0.37 12.31 13.01
C ASP A 63 -1.33 12.05 11.82
N HIS A 64 -1.49 10.77 11.46
CA HIS A 64 -2.26 10.33 10.29
C HIS A 64 -3.36 9.34 10.70
N ASP A 65 -4.61 9.62 10.32
CA ASP A 65 -5.78 8.85 10.78
C ASP A 65 -6.10 7.64 9.89
N ASP A 66 -5.57 7.60 8.66
CA ASP A 66 -5.83 6.49 7.74
C ASP A 66 -4.85 5.34 7.98
N VAL A 67 -5.34 4.32 8.69
CA VAL A 67 -4.56 3.10 8.98
C VAL A 67 -4.27 2.27 7.74
N VAL A 68 -4.99 2.45 6.63
CA VAL A 68 -4.74 1.75 5.37
C VAL A 68 -3.52 2.34 4.68
N ASP A 69 -3.44 3.68 4.59
CA ASP A 69 -2.23 4.37 4.12
C ASP A 69 -1.02 3.99 5.00
N ALA A 70 -1.20 3.94 6.33
CA ALA A 70 -0.14 3.55 7.24
C ALA A 70 0.29 2.08 7.08
N ALA A 71 -0.63 1.17 6.76
CA ALA A 71 -0.30 -0.23 6.47
C ALA A 71 0.52 -0.37 5.19
N VAL A 72 0.24 0.44 4.15
CA VAL A 72 1.06 0.49 2.93
C VAL A 72 2.48 0.92 3.26
N VAL A 73 2.64 2.02 4.00
CA VAL A 73 3.97 2.57 4.30
C VAL A 73 4.75 1.70 5.29
N GLU A 74 4.13 1.18 6.33
CA GLU A 74 4.77 0.24 7.27
C GLU A 74 5.29 -0.98 6.52
N GLY A 75 4.44 -1.62 5.71
CA GLY A 75 4.81 -2.83 4.98
C GLY A 75 5.96 -2.58 4.00
N ALA A 76 5.86 -1.51 3.21
CA ALA A 76 6.91 -1.13 2.27
C ALA A 76 8.24 -0.82 2.97
N ALA A 77 8.19 -0.06 4.06
CA ALA A 77 9.38 0.25 4.85
C ALA A 77 9.99 -1.00 5.49
N ARG A 78 9.17 -1.92 6.00
CA ARG A 78 9.64 -3.17 6.63
C ARG A 78 10.29 -4.10 5.62
N ARG A 79 9.72 -4.25 4.43
CA ARG A 79 10.28 -5.08 3.34
C ARG A 79 11.43 -4.43 2.58
N ASN A 80 11.65 -3.12 2.76
CA ASN A 80 12.58 -2.30 1.97
C ASN A 80 12.18 -2.26 0.49
N ASP A 81 10.89 -2.10 0.22
CA ASP A 81 10.36 -1.96 -1.13
C ASP A 81 10.95 -0.70 -1.79
N GLU A 82 11.25 -0.78 -3.09
CA GLU A 82 11.85 0.33 -3.83
C GLU A 82 10.84 1.44 -4.17
N VAL A 83 9.57 1.09 -4.33
CA VAL A 83 8.52 1.99 -4.80
C VAL A 83 7.17 1.71 -4.13
N ILE A 84 6.46 2.78 -3.79
CA ILE A 84 5.03 2.76 -3.45
C ILE A 84 4.27 3.44 -4.58
N VAL A 85 3.26 2.76 -5.12
CA VAL A 85 2.36 3.33 -6.13
C VAL A 85 1.07 3.78 -5.44
N THR A 86 0.67 5.03 -5.64
CA THR A 86 -0.50 5.60 -4.97
C THR A 86 -1.16 6.69 -5.79
N SER A 87 -2.46 6.89 -5.65
CA SER A 87 -3.16 8.09 -6.16
C SER A 87 -3.13 9.26 -5.17
N ASN A 88 -2.60 9.05 -3.97
CA ASN A 88 -2.50 10.08 -2.93
C ASN A 88 -1.06 10.16 -2.40
N GLU A 89 -0.21 10.86 -3.17
CA GLU A 89 1.18 11.06 -2.82
C GLU A 89 1.34 11.80 -1.48
N THR A 90 0.49 12.79 -1.19
CA THR A 90 0.59 13.62 0.01
C THR A 90 0.48 12.78 1.28
N HIS A 91 -0.47 11.84 1.34
CA HIS A 91 -0.65 10.97 2.51
C HIS A 91 0.55 10.02 2.68
N ILE A 92 0.97 9.36 1.60
CA ILE A 92 2.08 8.40 1.63
C ILE A 92 3.40 9.11 2.00
N ARG A 93 3.62 10.32 1.49
CA ARG A 93 4.81 11.13 1.82
C ARG A 93 4.85 11.49 3.30
N LYS A 94 3.73 11.96 3.87
CA LYS A 94 3.62 12.28 5.30
C LYS A 94 4.00 11.09 6.20
N LEU A 95 3.51 9.89 5.87
CA LEU A 95 3.85 8.66 6.59
C LEU A 95 5.31 8.24 6.38
N LEU A 96 5.83 8.32 5.16
CA LEU A 96 7.23 7.96 4.85
C LEU A 96 8.22 8.83 5.60
N ASP A 97 7.96 10.13 5.70
CA ASP A 97 8.81 11.07 6.44
C ASP A 97 8.95 10.64 7.92
N ALA A 98 7.89 10.09 8.52
CA ALA A 98 7.92 9.56 9.89
C ALA A 98 8.72 8.26 10.05
N THR A 99 9.04 7.56 8.95
CA THR A 99 9.88 6.34 8.98
C THR A 99 11.37 6.63 8.85
N GLY A 100 11.74 7.80 8.31
CA GLY A 100 13.12 8.13 7.92
C GLY A 100 13.68 7.30 6.77
N LYS A 101 12.88 6.44 6.12
CA LYS A 101 13.28 5.65 4.95
C LYS A 101 13.09 6.44 3.67
N ARG A 102 13.88 6.09 2.65
CA ARG A 102 13.73 6.62 1.29
C ARG A 102 13.15 5.53 0.40
N ILE A 103 11.86 5.67 0.09
CA ILE A 103 11.13 4.83 -0.87
C ILE A 103 10.60 5.76 -1.94
N ARG A 104 10.72 5.38 -3.23
CA ARG A 104 10.18 6.18 -4.32
C ARG A 104 8.65 6.16 -4.24
N ILE A 105 8.01 7.30 -4.46
CA ILE A 105 6.56 7.37 -4.63
C ILE A 105 6.27 7.55 -6.11
N GLU A 106 5.43 6.68 -6.67
CA GLU A 106 4.93 6.78 -8.03
C GLU A 106 3.44 7.15 -7.99
N ALA A 107 3.13 8.39 -8.34
CA ALA A 107 1.76 8.91 -8.34
C ALA A 107 0.97 8.44 -9.59
N VAL A 108 -0.32 8.13 -9.44
CA VAL A 108 -1.21 7.67 -10.53
C VAL A 108 -2.57 8.33 -10.59
#